data_AF-A0A924JQU6-F1
#
_entry.id   AF-A0A924JQU6-F1
#
_cell.length_a   1.000
_cell.length_b   1.000
_cell.length_c   1.000
_cell.angle_alpha   90.00
_cell.angle_beta   90.00
_cell.angle_gamma   90.00
#
_symmetry.space_group_name_H-M   'P 1'
#
loop_
_entity.id
_entity.type
_entity.pdbx_description
1 polymer ?
#
loop_
_entity_poly.entity_id
_entity_poly.type
_entity_poly.pdbx_seq_one_letter_code
_entity_poly.pdbx_strand_id
1 'polypeptide(L)'
;MAENFHKPTQYSGDKFDTYEGGEDPAQILRVAHDTAHALLSRARETEDPEVIDRLVAYTDAHGIDALAELWARSSPRSLPGALWRIYLIRVLIRQDATGTSFLFQR
;
A
#
# COMPACT_ATOMS: atom_id res chain seq x y z
N MET A 1 28.84 -9.47 -32.57
CA MET A 1 27.55 -9.77 -33.24
C MET A 1 26.47 -9.40 -32.25
N ALA A 2 25.66 -8.37 -32.54
CA ALA A 2 24.53 -8.05 -31.68
C ALA A 2 23.50 -9.16 -31.83
N GLU A 3 23.08 -9.76 -30.72
CA GLU A 3 22.01 -10.76 -30.72
C GLU A 3 20.76 -10.15 -31.36
N ASN A 4 20.23 -10.81 -32.39
CA ASN A 4 19.02 -10.34 -33.06
C ASN A 4 17.86 -10.40 -32.07
N PHE A 5 17.44 -9.25 -31.53
CA PHE A 5 16.27 -9.16 -30.67
C PHE A 5 15.05 -9.73 -31.42
N HIS A 6 14.48 -10.82 -30.91
CA HIS A 6 13.31 -11.46 -31.50
C HIS A 6 12.10 -10.52 -31.39
N LYS A 7 11.37 -10.31 -32.49
CA LYS A 7 10.14 -9.51 -32.46
C LYS A 7 9.07 -10.22 -31.61
N PRO A 8 8.22 -9.51 -30.85
CA PRO A 8 7.17 -10.15 -30.06
C PRO A 8 6.29 -11.07 -30.92
N THR A 9 6.12 -12.32 -30.49
CA THR A 9 5.20 -13.27 -31.14
C THR A 9 3.78 -12.89 -30.79
N GLN A 10 2.93 -12.71 -31.81
CA GLN A 10 1.50 -12.49 -31.60
C GLN A 10 0.83 -13.84 -31.28
N TYR A 11 0.18 -13.92 -30.13
CA TYR A 11 -0.67 -15.05 -29.75
C TYR A 11 -2.09 -14.82 -30.24
N SER A 12 -2.77 -15.90 -30.63
CA SER A 12 -4.20 -15.88 -30.91
C SER A 12 -5.01 -15.81 -29.60
N GLY A 13 -6.21 -15.23 -29.65
CA GLY A 13 -7.03 -15.00 -28.45
C GLY A 13 -7.37 -16.27 -27.66
N ASP A 14 -7.64 -17.37 -28.36
CA ASP A 14 -7.91 -18.71 -27.78
C ASP A 14 -6.73 -19.23 -26.94
N LYS A 15 -5.50 -18.93 -27.35
CA LYS A 15 -4.30 -19.27 -26.59
C LYS A 15 -4.17 -18.40 -25.35
N PHE A 16 -4.59 -17.14 -25.42
CA PHE A 16 -4.57 -16.20 -24.30
C PHE A 16 -5.60 -16.57 -23.23
N ASP A 17 -6.80 -16.99 -23.64
CA ASP A 17 -7.89 -17.39 -22.74
C ASP A 17 -7.58 -18.65 -21.92
N THR A 18 -6.56 -19.43 -22.33
CA THR A 18 -6.09 -20.60 -21.58
C THR A 18 -5.29 -20.21 -20.33
N TYR A 19 -4.78 -18.97 -20.27
CA TYR A 19 -4.03 -18.48 -19.12
C TYR A 19 -4.98 -17.88 -18.09
N GLU A 20 -4.87 -18.33 -16.84
CA GLU A 20 -5.58 -17.73 -15.73
C GLU A 20 -5.11 -16.28 -15.54
N GLY A 21 -6.04 -15.33 -15.70
CA GLY A 21 -5.78 -13.92 -15.44
C GLY A 21 -5.65 -13.66 -13.94
N GLY A 22 -4.92 -12.59 -13.59
CA GLY A 22 -4.91 -12.08 -12.23
C GLY A 22 -6.24 -11.44 -11.83
N GLU A 23 -6.37 -11.14 -10.53
CA GLU A 23 -7.51 -10.36 -10.03
C GLU A 23 -7.58 -8.98 -10.73
N ASP A 24 -8.80 -8.50 -10.98
CA ASP A 24 -9.04 -7.24 -11.68
C ASP A 24 -8.31 -6.07 -10.97
N PRO A 25 -7.34 -5.41 -11.63
CA PRO A 25 -6.63 -4.28 -11.06
C PRO A 25 -7.57 -3.14 -10.61
N ALA A 26 -8.69 -2.93 -11.29
CA ALA A 26 -9.66 -1.91 -10.91
C ALA A 26 -10.35 -2.24 -9.59
N GLN A 27 -10.69 -3.52 -9.37
CA GLN A 27 -11.26 -4.00 -8.11
C GLN A 27 -10.28 -3.79 -6.95
N ILE A 28 -9.02 -4.16 -7.13
CA ILE A 28 -8.00 -4.04 -6.07
C ILE A 28 -7.78 -2.56 -5.72
N LEU A 29 -7.63 -1.71 -6.72
CA LEU A 29 -7.47 -0.27 -6.49
C LEU A 29 -8.68 0.33 -5.79
N ARG A 30 -9.90 -0.07 -6.17
CA ARG A 30 -11.12 0.39 -5.51
C ARG A 30 -11.12 0.02 -4.03
N VAL A 31 -10.80 -1.23 -3.69
CA VAL A 31 -10.73 -1.68 -2.28
C VAL A 31 -9.68 -0.87 -1.50
N ALA A 32 -8.51 -0.59 -2.09
CA ALA A 32 -7.48 0.24 -1.47
C ALA A 32 -8.00 1.67 -1.16
N HIS A 33 -8.71 2.28 -2.12
CA HIS A 33 -9.32 3.59 -1.93
C HIS A 33 -10.43 3.58 -0.87
N ASP A 34 -11.37 2.64 -0.95
CA ASP A 34 -12.52 2.53 -0.06
C ASP A 34 -12.06 2.36 1.40
N THR A 35 -11.11 1.46 1.63
CA THR A 35 -10.55 1.18 2.98
C THR A 35 -9.76 2.36 3.55
N ALA A 36 -8.93 3.02 2.74
CA ALA A 36 -8.20 4.21 3.16
C ALA A 36 -9.14 5.36 3.53
N HIS A 37 -10.20 5.57 2.74
CA HIS A 37 -11.22 6.58 3.02
C HIS A 37 -11.98 6.27 4.31
N ALA A 38 -12.46 5.04 4.49
CA ALA A 38 -13.20 4.63 5.67
C ALA A 38 -12.39 4.80 6.97
N LEU A 39 -11.10 4.45 6.93
CA LEU A 39 -10.21 4.64 8.08
C LEU A 39 -10.05 6.11 8.43
N LEU A 40 -9.74 6.96 7.43
CA LEU A 40 -9.50 8.38 7.65
C LEU A 40 -10.77 9.13 8.02
N SER A 41 -11.92 8.81 7.41
CA SER A 41 -13.19 9.45 7.75
C SER A 41 -13.55 9.18 9.21
N ARG A 42 -13.42 7.92 9.66
CA ARG A 42 -13.70 7.55 11.04
C ARG A 42 -12.82 8.30 12.05
N ALA A 43 -11.53 8.46 11.73
CA ALA A 43 -10.61 9.22 12.56
C ALA A 43 -10.90 10.73 12.56
N ARG A 44 -11.47 11.28 11.47
CA ARG A 44 -11.83 12.71 11.38
C ARG A 44 -13.18 13.04 12.01
N GLU A 45 -14.11 12.09 12.02
CA GLU A 45 -15.45 12.27 12.60
C GLU A 45 -15.45 12.26 14.13
N THR A 46 -14.39 11.72 14.76
CA THR A 46 -14.23 11.70 16.21
C THR A 46 -13.26 12.80 16.65
N GLU A 47 -13.74 13.76 17.42
CA GLU A 47 -12.88 14.76 18.08
C GLU A 47 -12.40 14.29 19.47
N ASP A 48 -12.86 13.13 19.94
CA ASP A 48 -12.49 12.55 21.22
C ASP A 48 -11.05 12.01 21.21
N PRO A 49 -10.12 12.62 21.97
CA PRO A 49 -8.72 12.17 22.04
C PRO A 49 -8.56 10.75 22.57
N GLU A 50 -9.42 10.30 23.50
CA GLU A 50 -9.32 8.96 24.08
C GLU A 50 -9.63 7.86 23.06
N VAL A 51 -10.50 8.16 22.08
CA VAL A 51 -10.80 7.23 20.98
C VAL A 51 -9.61 7.14 20.03
N ILE A 52 -8.98 8.27 19.70
CA ILE A 52 -7.79 8.31 18.83
C ILE A 52 -6.64 7.55 19.48
N ASP A 53 -6.35 7.80 20.76
CA ASP A 53 -5.28 7.12 21.48
C ASP A 53 -5.49 5.61 21.52
N ARG A 54 -6.74 5.17 21.72
CA ARG A 54 -7.09 3.74 21.69
C ARG A 54 -6.92 3.13 20.30
N LEU A 55 -7.29 3.84 19.24
CA LEU A 55 -7.11 3.40 17.85
C LEU A 55 -5.61 3.26 17.51
N VAL A 56 -4.80 4.23 17.93
CA VAL A 56 -3.35 4.20 17.78
C VAL A 56 -2.76 3.03 18.56
N ALA A 57 -3.12 2.87 19.84
CA ALA A 57 -2.65 1.78 20.68
C ALA A 57 -3.04 0.40 20.12
N TYR A 58 -4.25 0.26 19.59
CA TYR A 58 -4.69 -0.97 18.92
C TYR A 58 -3.83 -1.25 17.68
N THR A 59 -3.59 -0.25 16.85
CA THR A 59 -2.70 -0.35 15.67
C THR A 59 -1.25 -0.62 16.05
N ASP A 60 -0.82 -0.19 17.23
CA ASP A 60 0.50 -0.47 17.78
C ASP A 60 0.65 -1.93 18.19
N ALA A 61 -0.38 -2.51 18.81
CA ALA A 61 -0.37 -3.89 19.28
C ALA A 61 -0.63 -4.91 18.16
N HIS A 62 -1.51 -4.58 17.22
CA HIS A 62 -2.00 -5.53 16.20
C HIS A 62 -1.52 -5.23 14.78
N GLY A 63 -0.97 -4.04 14.53
CA GLY A 63 -0.59 -3.62 13.19
C GLY A 63 -1.80 -3.31 12.30
N ILE A 64 -1.50 -2.92 11.06
CA ILE A 64 -2.46 -2.71 9.97
C ILE A 64 -1.92 -3.30 8.66
N ASP A 65 -1.06 -4.31 8.75
CA ASP A 65 -0.24 -4.82 7.65
C ASP A 65 -1.10 -5.27 6.46
N ALA A 66 -2.25 -5.88 6.73
CA ALA A 66 -3.22 -6.29 5.71
C ALA A 66 -3.80 -5.09 4.93
N LEU A 67 -4.12 -3.99 5.61
CA LEU A 67 -4.56 -2.76 4.94
C LEU A 67 -3.42 -2.12 4.16
N ALA A 68 -2.23 -2.13 4.76
CA ALA A 68 -1.04 -1.57 4.18
C ALA A 68 -0.68 -2.30 2.85
N GLU A 69 -0.81 -3.63 2.81
CA GLU A 69 -0.63 -4.44 1.60
C GLU A 69 -1.59 -4.05 0.47
N LEU A 70 -2.87 -3.79 0.80
CA LEU A 70 -3.85 -3.29 -0.18
C LEU A 70 -3.42 -1.95 -0.80
N TRP A 71 -2.77 -1.08 -0.01
CA TRP A 71 -2.35 0.25 -0.44
C TRP A 71 -1.00 0.28 -1.18
N ALA A 72 -0.20 -0.79 -1.09
CA ALA A 72 1.18 -0.81 -1.58
C ALA A 72 1.30 -0.51 -3.09
N ARG A 73 0.27 -0.86 -3.87
CA ARG A 73 0.22 -0.64 -5.34
C ARG A 73 -0.41 0.69 -5.74
N SER A 74 -0.91 1.49 -4.80
CA SER A 74 -1.56 2.75 -5.09
C SER A 74 -0.55 3.84 -5.48
N SER A 75 -1.00 4.77 -6.34
CA SER A 75 -0.20 5.93 -6.75
C SER A 75 0.29 6.73 -5.53
N PRO A 76 1.55 7.20 -5.51
CA PRO A 76 2.08 8.02 -4.41
C PRO A 76 1.27 9.27 -4.10
N ARG A 77 0.57 9.80 -5.12
CA ARG A 77 -0.25 11.02 -5.02
C ARG A 77 -1.71 10.75 -4.63
N SER A 78 -2.06 9.49 -4.36
CA SER A 78 -3.38 9.09 -3.85
C SER A 78 -3.36 8.97 -2.33
N LEU A 79 -4.54 9.04 -1.70
CA LEU A 79 -4.69 8.81 -0.25
C LEU A 79 -4.09 7.46 0.21
N PRO A 80 -4.48 6.29 -0.34
CA PRO A 80 -3.88 5.01 0.06
C PRO A 80 -2.36 4.98 -0.14
N GLY A 81 -1.87 5.52 -1.26
CA GLY A 81 -0.42 5.56 -1.52
C GLY A 81 0.37 6.44 -0.56
N ALA A 82 -0.23 7.53 -0.06
CA ALA A 82 0.37 8.35 1.00
C ALA A 82 0.37 7.60 2.35
N LEU A 83 -0.74 6.95 2.71
CA LEU A 83 -0.86 6.17 3.95
C LEU A 83 0.15 5.01 3.99
N TRP A 84 0.34 4.29 2.88
CA TRP A 84 1.36 3.23 2.77
C TRP A 84 2.77 3.75 3.09
N ARG A 85 3.14 4.92 2.56
CA ARG A 85 4.47 5.51 2.79
C ARG A 85 4.66 5.97 4.23
N ILE A 86 3.62 6.53 4.84
CA ILE A 86 3.64 6.89 6.27
C ILE A 86 3.79 5.63 7.12
N TYR A 87 3.03 4.58 6.81
CA TYR A 87 3.17 3.27 7.47
C TYR A 87 4.59 2.72 7.34
N LEU A 88 5.18 2.76 6.14
CA LEU A 88 6.55 2.29 5.91
C LEU A 88 7.57 3.09 6.74
N ILE A 89 7.47 4.42 6.78
CA ILE A 89 8.32 5.26 7.62
C ILE A 89 8.17 4.87 9.09
N ARG A 90 6.94 4.68 9.56
CA ARG A 90 6.67 4.26 10.94
C ARG A 90 7.29 2.90 11.26
N VAL A 91 7.21 1.93 10.34
CA VAL A 91 7.82 0.61 10.51
C VAL A 91 9.35 0.73 10.63
N LEU A 92 9.99 1.48 9.73
CA LEU A 92 11.44 1.69 9.75
C LEU A 92 11.90 2.32 11.08
N ILE A 93 11.22 3.38 11.53
CA ILE A 93 11.53 4.04 12.81
C ILE A 93 11.34 3.09 13.99
N ARG A 94 10.31 2.23 13.96
CA ARG A 94 10.07 1.28 15.06
C ARG A 94 11.07 0.14 15.11
N GLN A 95 11.61 -0.27 13.98
CA GLN A 95 12.63 -1.31 13.92
C GLN A 95 13.97 -0.81 14.47
N ASP A 96 14.39 0.40 14.11
CA ASP A 96 15.61 1.02 14.64
C ASP A 96 15.53 2.55 14.56
N ALA A 97 15.04 3.17 15.63
CA ALA A 97 14.87 4.63 15.67
C ALA A 97 16.22 5.37 15.61
N THR A 98 17.24 4.84 16.30
CA THR A 98 18.56 5.47 16.36
C THR A 98 19.27 5.36 15.02
N GLY A 99 19.33 4.18 14.42
CA GLY A 99 19.90 3.98 13.09
C GLY A 99 19.16 4.78 12.02
N THR A 100 17.82 4.78 12.05
CA THR A 100 17.01 5.59 11.12
C THR A 100 17.32 7.08 11.28
N SER A 101 17.53 7.58 12.50
CA SER A 101 17.84 9.00 12.72
C SER A 101 19.13 9.46 12.04
N PHE A 102 20.14 8.60 11.96
CA PHE A 102 21.42 8.92 11.31
C PHE A 102 21.29 9.12 9.79
N LEU A 103 20.31 8.49 9.13
CA LEU A 103 20.05 8.68 7.69
C LEU A 103 19.58 10.10 7.34
N PHE A 104 19.10 10.85 8.32
CA PHE A 104 18.54 12.19 8.14
C PHE A 104 19.34 13.29 8.84
N GLN A 105 20.47 12.94 9.46
CA GLN A 105 21.46 13.92 9.92
C GLN A 105 22.30 14.37 8.72
N ARG A 106 22.26 15.67 8.43
CA ARG A 106 23.03 16.31 7.36
C ARG A 106 24.28 16.97 7.93
#